data_AF-A0A812USZ5-F1
#
_entry.id   AF-A0A812USZ5-F1
#
_cell.length_a   1.000
_cell.length_b   1.000
_cell.length_c   1.000
_cell.angle_alpha   90.00
_cell.angle_beta   90.00
_cell.angle_gamma   90.00
#
_symmetry.space_group_name_H-M   'P 1'
#
loop_
_entity.id
_entity.type
_entity.pdbx_description
1 polymer ?
#
loop_
_entity_poly.entity_id
_entity_poly.type
_entity_poly.pdbx_seq_one_letter_code
_entity_poly.pdbx_strand_id
1 'polypeptide(L)'
;MFKSQQKLKLTSADAIYCFVSGHCNNTQVTEKTTMQEAEGICNKLYGQRWTELGWKDYMAVLARALEVATKHHIPKEWNFTGWGSLVKIARHEAGISAMTACAMGNFQCDVTYCQMNYCHNDRFRAKFGNFSWSYPD
;
A
#
# COMPACT_ATOMS: atom_id res chain seq x y z
N MET A 1 8.96 6.94 -11.91
CA MET A 1 8.64 5.68 -11.21
C MET A 1 7.84 4.71 -12.08
N PHE A 2 6.64 5.06 -12.57
CA PHE A 2 5.73 4.15 -13.29
C PHE A 2 6.35 3.38 -14.47
N LYS A 3 7.08 4.05 -15.37
CA LYS A 3 7.76 3.38 -16.51
C LYS A 3 8.76 2.30 -16.07
N SER A 4 9.44 2.49 -14.94
CA SER A 4 10.34 1.48 -14.38
C SER A 4 9.56 0.28 -13.86
N GLN A 5 8.44 0.52 -13.17
CA GLN A 5 7.56 -0.52 -12.66
C GLN A 5 6.91 -1.34 -13.78
N GLN A 6 6.58 -0.72 -14.91
CA GLN A 6 6.16 -1.41 -16.13
C GLN A 6 7.24 -2.36 -16.65
N LYS A 7 8.49 -1.89 -16.79
CA LYS A 7 9.60 -2.72 -17.26
C LYS A 7 9.85 -3.92 -16.35
N LEU A 8 9.70 -3.73 -15.03
CA LEU A 8 9.85 -4.79 -14.03
C LEU A 8 8.60 -5.66 -13.86
N LYS A 9 7.52 -5.40 -14.62
CA LYS A 9 6.23 -6.09 -14.51
C LYS A 9 5.60 -6.02 -13.12
N LEU A 10 5.88 -4.95 -12.38
CA LEU A 10 5.42 -4.72 -11.01
C LEU A 10 4.14 -3.87 -10.91
N THR A 11 3.58 -3.42 -12.04
CA THR A 11 2.37 -2.57 -12.05
C THR A 11 1.16 -3.16 -11.33
N SER A 12 1.00 -4.48 -11.27
CA SER A 12 -0.09 -5.08 -10.48
C SER A 12 0.18 -5.02 -8.98
N ALA A 13 1.45 -5.05 -8.55
CA ALA A 13 1.85 -4.91 -7.14
C ALA A 13 1.65 -3.46 -6.67
N ASP A 14 2.05 -2.49 -7.49
CA ASP A 14 1.75 -1.08 -7.23
C ASP A 14 0.24 -0.82 -7.19
N ALA A 15 -0.51 -1.36 -8.16
CA ALA A 15 -1.95 -1.16 -8.20
C ALA A 15 -2.63 -1.73 -6.96
N ILE A 16 -2.33 -2.98 -6.55
CA ILE A 16 -2.95 -3.52 -5.35
C ILE A 16 -2.61 -2.68 -4.11
N TYR A 17 -1.36 -2.19 -3.98
CA TYR A 17 -1.00 -1.24 -2.93
C TYR A 17 -1.89 0.02 -2.99
N CYS A 18 -1.95 0.71 -4.14
CA CYS A 18 -2.73 1.94 -4.31
C CYS A 18 -4.22 1.82 -3.97
N PHE A 19 -4.84 0.69 -4.33
CA PHE A 19 -6.26 0.47 -4.01
C PHE A 19 -6.39 0.08 -2.53
N VAL A 20 -5.62 -0.90 -2.05
CA VAL A 20 -5.80 -1.47 -0.72
C VAL A 20 -5.38 -0.53 0.41
N SER A 21 -4.40 0.35 0.20
CA SER A 21 -3.98 1.36 1.20
C SER A 21 -4.96 2.53 1.33
N GLY A 22 -5.99 2.59 0.47
CA GLY A 22 -6.95 3.70 0.43
C GLY A 22 -6.49 4.93 -0.36
N HIS A 23 -5.32 4.88 -1.01
CA HIS A 23 -4.77 6.03 -1.76
C HIS A 23 -5.71 6.51 -2.87
N CYS A 24 -6.40 5.59 -3.54
CA CYS A 24 -7.36 5.94 -4.60
C CYS A 24 -8.61 6.67 -4.11
N ASN A 25 -8.93 6.58 -2.82
CA ASN A 25 -10.07 7.28 -2.21
C ASN A 25 -9.63 8.43 -1.29
N ASN A 26 -8.33 8.72 -1.23
CA ASN A 26 -7.81 9.78 -0.38
C ASN A 26 -8.07 11.15 -1.05
N THR A 27 -8.99 11.91 -0.47
CA THR A 27 -9.32 13.29 -0.90
C THR A 27 -8.65 14.35 -0.04
N GLN A 28 -7.84 13.96 0.95
CA GLN A 28 -7.16 14.88 1.87
C GLN A 28 -5.82 15.36 1.31
N VAL A 29 -5.13 14.50 0.56
CA VAL A 29 -3.91 14.87 -0.16
C VAL A 29 -4.27 15.62 -1.44
N THR A 30 -3.53 16.71 -1.69
CA THR A 30 -3.58 17.52 -2.91
C THR A 30 -2.15 17.81 -3.39
N GLU A 31 -1.99 18.38 -4.59
CA GLU A 31 -0.68 18.78 -5.12
C GLU A 31 0.04 19.82 -4.26
N LYS A 32 -0.68 20.52 -3.37
CA LYS A 32 -0.13 21.55 -2.48
C LYS A 32 0.11 21.05 -1.05
N THR A 33 -0.23 19.80 -0.76
CA THR A 33 -0.08 19.22 0.58
C THR A 33 1.40 19.26 0.99
N THR A 34 1.66 20.00 2.05
CA THR A 34 2.97 20.10 2.69
C THR A 34 3.30 18.83 3.48
N MET A 35 4.56 18.69 3.87
CA MET A 35 4.99 17.55 4.69
C MET A 35 4.28 17.53 6.05
N GLN A 36 4.10 18.69 6.69
CA GLN A 36 3.40 18.81 7.97
C GLN A 36 1.92 18.44 7.86
N GLU A 37 1.25 18.85 6.77
CA GLU A 37 -0.13 18.43 6.51
C GLU A 37 -0.22 16.93 6.24
N ALA A 38 0.76 16.36 5.52
CA ALA A 38 0.83 14.92 5.29
C ALA A 38 0.99 14.13 6.60
N GLU A 39 1.83 14.58 7.53
CA GLU A 39 1.92 14.01 8.88
C GLU A 39 0.60 14.09 9.63
N GLY A 40 -0.11 15.22 9.52
CA GLY A 40 -1.47 15.38 10.08
C GLY A 40 -2.47 14.37 9.49
N ILE A 41 -2.40 14.11 8.19
CA ILE A 41 -3.20 13.07 7.52
C ILE A 41 -2.81 11.69 8.05
N CYS A 42 -1.51 11.38 8.15
CA CYS A 42 -1.02 10.11 8.69
C CYS A 42 -1.48 9.87 10.14
N ASN A 43 -1.44 10.90 10.99
CA ASN A 43 -1.97 10.83 12.36
C ASN A 43 -3.48 10.50 12.38
N LYS A 44 -4.25 11.10 11.46
CA LYS A 44 -5.69 10.85 11.37
C LYS A 44 -6.00 9.43 10.88
N LEU A 45 -5.18 8.90 9.97
CA LEU A 45 -5.39 7.58 9.37
C LEU A 45 -4.90 6.43 10.25
N TYR A 46 -3.76 6.61 10.94
CA TYR A 46 -3.04 5.52 11.60
C TYR A 46 -2.78 5.77 13.09
N GLY A 47 -3.27 6.89 13.65
CA GLY A 47 -2.97 7.27 15.03
C GLY A 47 -1.47 7.45 15.25
N GLN A 48 -0.95 6.91 16.36
CA GLN A 48 0.49 6.88 16.64
C GLN A 48 1.20 5.68 16.00
N ARG A 49 0.47 4.74 15.38
CA ARG A 49 1.10 3.49 14.93
C ARG A 49 2.17 3.71 13.85
N TRP A 50 2.00 4.71 13.00
CA TRP A 50 2.95 5.03 11.94
C TRP A 50 4.29 5.59 12.47
N THR A 51 4.29 6.24 13.65
CA THR A 51 5.53 6.73 14.30
C THR A 51 6.23 5.66 15.12
N GLU A 52 5.49 4.61 15.51
CA GLU A 52 6.01 3.47 16.27
C GLU A 52 6.54 2.32 15.40
N LEU A 53 6.40 2.42 14.07
CA LEU A 53 6.91 1.40 13.17
C LEU A 53 8.43 1.26 13.31
N GLY A 54 8.86 0.04 13.64
CA GLY A 54 10.27 -0.28 13.75
C GLY A 54 10.82 -0.99 12.52
N TRP A 55 12.14 -1.12 12.48
CA TRP A 55 12.85 -1.94 11.50
C TRP A 55 12.31 -3.38 11.42
N LYS A 56 11.85 -3.93 12.55
CA LYS A 56 11.27 -5.28 12.62
C LYS A 56 9.98 -5.41 11.80
N ASP A 57 9.08 -4.44 11.89
CA ASP A 57 7.82 -4.45 11.15
C ASP A 57 8.09 -4.37 9.64
N TYR A 58 8.96 -3.45 9.23
CA TYR A 58 9.35 -3.27 7.83
C TYR A 58 10.06 -4.50 7.25
N MET A 59 11.04 -5.05 7.97
CA MET A 59 11.76 -6.24 7.53
C MET A 59 10.86 -7.49 7.46
N ALA A 60 9.82 -7.57 8.30
CA ALA A 60 8.87 -8.67 8.22
C ALA A 60 8.08 -8.65 6.90
N VAL A 61 7.68 -7.47 6.41
CA VAL A 61 7.05 -7.31 5.09
C VAL A 61 8.00 -7.76 3.98
N LEU A 62 9.24 -7.28 4.01
CA LEU A 62 10.25 -7.62 3.00
C LEU A 62 10.59 -9.11 2.99
N ALA A 63 10.74 -9.72 4.17
CA ALA A 63 11.04 -11.15 4.28
C ALA A 63 9.93 -12.01 3.65
N ARG A 64 8.65 -11.67 3.90
CA ARG A 64 7.51 -12.38 3.30
C ARG A 64 7.42 -12.16 1.79
N ALA A 65 7.64 -10.93 1.32
CA ALA A 65 7.67 -10.64 -0.10
C ALA A 65 8.80 -11.41 -0.81
N LEU A 66 9.99 -11.47 -0.20
CA LEU A 66 11.13 -12.22 -0.72
C LEU A 66 10.85 -13.72 -0.76
N GLU A 67 10.24 -14.27 0.29
CA GLU A 67 9.86 -15.68 0.35
C GLU A 67 8.91 -16.07 -0.79
N VAL A 68 7.85 -15.29 -1.01
CA VAL A 68 6.90 -15.50 -2.11
C VAL A 68 7.60 -15.38 -3.47
N ALA A 69 8.47 -14.39 -3.63
CA ALA A 69 9.15 -14.11 -4.89
C ALA A 69 10.22 -15.16 -5.26
N THR A 70 10.94 -15.71 -4.27
CA THR A 70 12.13 -16.56 -4.52
C THR A 70 11.86 -18.04 -4.34
N LYS A 71 11.04 -18.42 -3.35
CA LYS A 71 10.80 -19.83 -3.04
C LYS A 71 9.57 -20.38 -3.77
N HIS A 72 8.79 -19.50 -4.41
CA HIS A 72 7.44 -19.79 -4.91
C HIS A 72 6.56 -20.49 -3.85
N HIS A 73 6.94 -20.34 -2.59
CA HIS A 73 6.30 -20.94 -1.44
C HIS A 73 5.54 -19.84 -0.76
N ILE A 74 4.26 -20.07 -0.66
CA ILE A 74 3.39 -19.24 0.13
C ILE A 74 3.58 -19.65 1.60
N PRO A 75 3.90 -18.72 2.52
CA PRO A 75 4.15 -19.06 3.92
C PRO A 75 2.97 -19.85 4.50
N LYS A 76 3.23 -20.96 5.20
CA LYS A 76 2.17 -21.87 5.69
C LYS A 76 1.24 -21.17 6.70
N GLU A 77 1.77 -20.22 7.45
CA GLU A 77 1.06 -19.36 8.39
C GLU A 77 0.02 -18.46 7.72
N TRP A 78 0.13 -18.20 6.41
CA TRP A 78 -0.83 -17.37 5.69
C TRP A 78 -2.17 -18.08 5.43
N ASN A 79 -2.30 -19.37 5.82
CA ASN A 79 -3.53 -20.19 5.83
C ASN A 79 -4.55 -19.76 4.75
N PHE A 80 -4.17 -19.94 3.49
CA PHE A 80 -4.95 -19.53 2.33
C PHE A 80 -6.17 -20.41 2.13
N THR A 81 -7.20 -20.13 2.91
CA THR A 81 -8.50 -20.81 2.83
C THR A 81 -9.39 -20.21 1.74
N GLY A 82 -9.02 -19.05 1.16
CA GLY A 82 -9.73 -18.46 0.02
C GLY A 82 -9.39 -16.99 -0.26
N TRP A 83 -10.20 -16.35 -1.11
CA TRP A 83 -9.99 -14.95 -1.52
C TRP A 83 -9.99 -13.95 -0.35
N GLY A 84 -10.78 -14.20 0.69
CA GLY A 84 -10.83 -13.33 1.86
C GLY A 84 -9.52 -13.27 2.66
N SER A 85 -8.74 -14.36 2.72
CA SER A 85 -7.44 -14.35 3.42
C SER A 85 -6.36 -13.61 2.63
N LEU A 86 -6.38 -13.72 1.29
CA LEU A 86 -5.52 -12.92 0.39
C LEU A 86 -5.72 -11.42 0.60
N VAL A 87 -6.97 -10.98 0.68
CA VAL A 87 -7.28 -9.55 0.88
C VAL A 87 -6.83 -9.06 2.25
N LYS A 88 -6.96 -9.87 3.30
CA LYS A 88 -6.47 -9.53 4.65
C LYS A 88 -4.96 -9.33 4.66
N ILE A 89 -4.21 -10.22 4.01
CA ILE A 89 -2.75 -10.10 3.90
C ILE A 89 -2.39 -8.87 3.08
N ALA A 90 -2.98 -8.67 1.91
CA ALA A 90 -2.74 -7.48 1.10
C ALA A 90 -2.98 -6.19 1.89
N ARG A 91 -4.03 -6.13 2.71
CA ARG A 91 -4.33 -5.00 3.61
C ARG A 91 -3.26 -4.79 4.65
N HIS A 92 -2.82 -5.86 5.31
CA HIS A 92 -1.77 -5.78 6.32
C HIS A 92 -0.46 -5.25 5.71
N GLU A 93 0.00 -5.84 4.60
CA GLU A 93 1.26 -5.43 3.96
C GLU A 93 1.19 -4.01 3.39
N ALA A 94 0.06 -3.65 2.75
CA ALA A 94 -0.15 -2.31 2.22
C ALA A 94 -0.26 -1.26 3.34
N GLY A 95 -0.87 -1.62 4.47
CA GLY A 95 -0.96 -0.78 5.66
C GLY A 95 0.41 -0.48 6.24
N ILE A 96 1.25 -1.49 6.45
CA ILE A 96 2.64 -1.29 6.91
C ILE A 96 3.42 -0.45 5.90
N SER A 97 3.26 -0.70 4.60
CA SER A 97 3.95 0.06 3.55
C SER A 97 3.53 1.54 3.55
N ALA A 98 2.23 1.84 3.69
CA ALA A 98 1.72 3.20 3.73
C ALA A 98 2.12 3.94 5.03
N MET A 99 2.08 3.25 6.18
CA MET A 99 2.58 3.81 7.44
C MET A 99 4.11 4.02 7.39
N THR A 100 4.85 3.14 6.70
CA THR A 100 6.29 3.35 6.44
C THR A 100 6.50 4.58 5.57
N ALA A 101 5.64 4.80 4.56
CA ALA A 101 5.68 6.00 3.74
C ALA A 101 5.38 7.28 4.54
N CYS A 102 4.49 7.20 5.54
CA CYS A 102 4.31 8.28 6.51
C CYS A 102 5.62 8.55 7.28
N ALA A 103 6.25 7.52 7.84
CA ALA A 103 7.50 7.66 8.60
C ALA A 103 8.66 8.20 7.74
N MET A 104 8.67 7.90 6.44
CA MET A 104 9.66 8.39 5.49
C MET A 104 9.34 9.78 4.90
N GLY A 105 8.19 10.36 5.22
CA GLY A 105 7.78 11.68 4.73
C GLY A 105 7.35 11.72 3.26
N ASN A 106 6.96 10.58 2.68
CA ASN A 106 6.58 10.47 1.26
C ASN A 106 5.17 9.92 1.01
N PHE A 107 4.32 9.80 2.04
CA PHE A 107 2.93 9.35 1.91
C PHE A 107 2.11 10.12 0.86
N GLN A 108 2.20 11.45 0.85
CA GLN A 108 1.52 12.33 -0.11
C GLN A 108 1.98 12.08 -1.56
N CYS A 109 3.26 11.71 -1.74
CA CYS A 109 3.80 11.35 -3.05
C CYS A 109 3.20 10.03 -3.54
N ASP A 110 3.04 9.05 -2.64
CA ASP A 110 2.39 7.77 -2.96
C ASP A 110 0.94 7.96 -3.36
N VAL A 111 0.18 8.78 -2.61
CA VAL A 111 -1.23 9.08 -2.95
C VAL A 111 -1.32 9.70 -4.34
N THR A 112 -0.53 10.74 -4.61
CA THR A 112 -0.53 11.44 -5.89
C THR A 112 -0.11 10.49 -7.02
N TYR A 113 0.95 9.71 -6.82
CA TYR A 113 1.42 8.70 -7.78
C TYR A 113 0.33 7.68 -8.12
N CYS A 114 -0.38 7.19 -7.10
CA CYS A 114 -1.47 6.24 -7.26
C CYS A 114 -2.61 6.85 -8.07
N GLN A 115 -3.05 8.06 -7.73
CA GLN A 115 -4.12 8.77 -8.42
C GLN A 115 -3.79 8.99 -9.91
N MET A 116 -2.57 9.43 -10.20
CA MET A 116 -2.13 9.70 -11.57
C MET A 116 -2.03 8.45 -12.45
N ASN A 117 -1.62 7.30 -11.89
CA ASN A 117 -1.21 6.15 -12.71
C ASN A 117 -2.17 4.94 -12.64
N TYR A 118 -2.92 4.80 -11.55
CA TYR A 118 -3.67 3.58 -11.25
C TYR A 118 -5.15 3.82 -10.98
N CYS A 119 -5.51 4.82 -10.18
CA CYS A 119 -6.87 4.97 -9.65
C CYS A 119 -7.92 5.29 -10.72
N HIS A 120 -7.55 6.00 -11.77
CA HIS A 120 -8.42 6.32 -12.92
C HIS A 120 -8.24 5.38 -14.11
N ASN A 121 -7.40 4.34 -13.99
CA ASN A 121 -7.14 3.41 -15.07
C ASN A 121 -8.16 2.26 -15.04
N ASP A 122 -9.00 2.14 -16.07
CA ASP A 122 -10.08 1.14 -16.12
C ASP A 122 -9.60 -0.30 -15.97
N ARG A 123 -8.42 -0.64 -16.48
CA ARG A 123 -7.84 -1.98 -16.29
C ARG A 123 -7.60 -2.29 -14.81
N PHE A 124 -7.06 -1.34 -14.06
CA PHE A 124 -6.77 -1.55 -12.64
C PHE A 124 -8.03 -1.40 -11.78
N ARG A 125 -8.95 -0.51 -12.14
CA ARG A 125 -10.26 -0.40 -11.48
C ARG A 125 -11.09 -1.67 -11.63
N ALA A 126 -11.13 -2.27 -12.82
CA ALA A 126 -11.84 -3.53 -13.04
C ALA A 126 -11.26 -4.68 -12.20
N LYS A 127 -9.95 -4.65 -11.92
CA LYS A 127 -9.25 -5.72 -11.19
C LYS A 127 -9.21 -5.50 -9.68
N PHE A 128 -9.03 -4.26 -9.23
CA PHE A 128 -8.72 -3.90 -7.84
C PHE A 128 -9.67 -2.86 -7.24
N GLY A 129 -10.61 -2.32 -8.02
CA GLY A 129 -11.54 -1.27 -7.58
C GLY A 129 -12.39 -1.64 -6.36
N ASN A 130 -12.66 -2.94 -6.15
CA ASN A 130 -13.40 -3.40 -4.98
C ASN A 130 -12.57 -3.35 -3.68
N PHE A 131 -11.29 -2.99 -3.75
CA PHE A 131 -10.40 -2.89 -2.60
C PHE A 131 -10.16 -1.46 -2.10
N SER A 132 -10.66 -0.44 -2.81
CA SER A 132 -10.40 0.97 -2.47
C SER A 132 -11.00 1.44 -1.14
N TRP A 133 -11.84 0.63 -0.51
CA TRP A 133 -12.57 0.97 0.73
C TRP A 133 -12.12 0.10 1.90
N SER A 134 -11.02 0.49 2.54
CA SER A 134 -10.68 0.05 3.90
C SER A 134 -9.32 0.63 4.27
N TYR A 135 -9.30 1.77 4.97
CA TYR A 135 -8.14 2.04 5.81
C TYR A 135 -8.03 0.87 6.79
N PRO A 136 -6.86 0.26 6.96
CA PRO A 136 -6.70 -0.79 7.97
C PRO A 136 -7.04 -0.19 9.34
N ASP A 137 -7.89 -0.89 10.10
CA ASP A 137 -8.03 -0.69 11.54
C ASP A 137 -6.69 -0.91 12.26
#